data_AF-A0A9P5R107-F1
#
_entry.id   AF-A0A9P5R107-F1
#
_cell.length_a   1.000
_cell.length_b   1.000
_cell.length_c   1.000
_cell.angle_alpha   90.00
_cell.angle_beta   90.00
_cell.angle_gamma   90.00
#
_symmetry.space_group_name_H-M   'P 1'
#
loop_
_entity.id
_entity.type
_entity.pdbx_description
1 polymer ?
#
loop_
_entity_poly.entity_id
_entity_poly.type
_entity_poly.pdbx_seq_one_letter_code
_entity_poly.pdbx_strand_id
1 'polypeptide(L)'
;MSFSSPQGHPSPDKQQLSNGGKRTLPQEERASKFRKIYDHELSALGDTVRALRMQRMDEYRQAAYIGPWVKPNLQAPDKDLVLLMDKVKEFLAVDGQVRLILGDSGAGKSTFNRYLEYELWQKYQPGNRISLFINLPALDRPDRELMSPEDNSTLLSYRMQTWLA
;
A
#
# COMPACT_ATOMS: atom_id res chain seq x y z
N MET A 1 28.21 81.29 -19.37
CA MET A 1 29.27 80.95 -20.35
C MET A 1 30.39 80.22 -19.60
N SER A 2 30.93 79.19 -20.25
CA SER A 2 32.17 78.44 -19.93
C SER A 2 32.10 77.29 -18.92
N PHE A 3 32.12 76.09 -19.50
CA PHE A 3 32.46 74.79 -18.92
C PHE A 3 33.96 74.69 -18.58
N SER A 4 34.32 73.81 -17.63
CA SER A 4 35.43 72.84 -17.75
C SER A 4 35.43 71.85 -16.57
N SER A 5 35.29 70.56 -16.86
CA SER A 5 35.72 69.44 -15.99
C SER A 5 37.25 69.27 -16.10
N PRO A 6 37.90 68.49 -15.21
CA PRO A 6 38.15 67.10 -15.60
C PRO A 6 38.10 66.06 -14.45
N GLN A 7 38.14 64.81 -14.91
CA GLN A 7 37.88 63.53 -14.25
C GLN A 7 38.91 63.08 -13.20
N GLY A 8 38.45 62.20 -12.30
CA GLY A 8 39.28 61.26 -11.54
C GLY A 8 38.42 60.11 -10.95
N HIS A 9 38.50 58.92 -11.56
CA HIS A 9 38.18 57.61 -10.95
C HIS A 9 39.52 56.87 -10.74
N PRO A 10 39.71 55.98 -9.73
CA PRO A 10 38.95 54.72 -9.49
C PRO A 10 38.60 54.54 -7.98
N SER A 11 37.88 53.57 -7.42
CA SER A 11 37.58 52.14 -7.68
C SER A 11 36.33 51.76 -6.83
N PRO A 12 35.68 50.59 -7.04
CA PRO A 12 34.39 50.27 -6.45
C PRO A 12 34.51 49.70 -5.02
N ASP A 13 33.82 50.34 -4.08
CA ASP A 13 33.62 49.79 -2.74
C ASP A 13 32.71 48.56 -2.78
N LYS A 14 33.28 47.46 -2.32
CA LYS A 14 32.59 46.20 -2.04
C LYS A 14 31.60 46.41 -0.89
N GLN A 15 30.35 46.73 -1.21
CA GLN A 15 29.26 46.57 -0.25
C GLN A 15 28.87 45.10 -0.14
N GLN A 16 29.04 44.59 1.07
CA GLN A 16 28.88 43.22 1.51
C GLN A 16 27.44 42.74 1.31
N LEU A 17 27.29 41.58 0.65
CA LEU A 17 26.09 40.76 0.71
C LEU A 17 25.83 40.40 2.18
N SER A 18 24.75 40.93 2.76
CA SER A 18 24.30 40.55 4.09
C SER A 18 23.85 39.09 4.09
N ASN A 19 24.51 38.32 4.95
CA ASN A 19 24.30 36.92 5.31
C ASN A 19 22.88 36.37 5.10
N GLY A 20 22.82 35.28 4.32
CA GLY A 20 21.70 34.35 4.32
C GLY A 20 21.55 33.72 5.70
N GLY A 21 20.58 34.21 6.48
CA GLY A 21 20.11 33.57 7.69
C GLY A 21 19.51 32.21 7.36
N LYS A 22 20.32 31.16 7.48
CA LYS A 22 19.81 29.78 7.59
C LYS A 22 18.99 29.74 8.88
N ARG A 23 17.68 29.96 8.79
CA ARG A 23 16.74 29.67 9.88
C ARG A 23 16.71 28.15 10.05
N THR A 24 17.61 27.63 10.88
CA THR A 24 17.51 26.28 11.41
C THR A 24 16.32 26.26 12.36
N LEU A 25 15.20 25.69 11.89
CA LEU A 25 14.00 25.45 12.71
C LEU A 25 14.40 24.71 14.00
N PRO A 26 13.94 25.17 15.18
CA PRO A 26 14.15 24.47 16.45
C PRO A 26 13.70 23.01 16.38
N GLN A 27 14.41 22.13 17.10
CA GLN A 27 14.20 20.69 17.06
C GLN A 27 12.76 20.26 17.38
N GLU A 28 12.07 20.99 18.25
CA GLU A 28 10.67 20.74 18.64
C GLU A 28 9.66 21.06 17.52
N GLU A 29 9.89 22.14 16.76
CA GLU A 29 9.04 22.48 15.61
C GLU A 29 9.24 21.48 14.47
N ARG A 30 10.46 20.98 14.30
CA ARG A 30 10.77 19.90 13.34
C ARG A 30 10.00 18.64 13.70
N ALA A 31 10.12 18.15 14.94
CA ALA A 31 9.42 16.95 15.40
C ALA A 31 7.89 17.08 15.26
N SER A 32 7.34 18.24 15.62
CA SER A 32 5.90 18.53 15.49
C SER A 32 5.43 18.56 14.04
N LYS A 33 6.25 19.09 13.13
CA LYS A 33 5.95 19.12 11.70
C LYS A 33 6.00 17.72 11.09
N PHE A 34 7.01 16.92 11.43
CA PHE A 34 7.09 15.52 10.98
C PHE A 34 5.88 14.72 11.46
N ARG A 35 5.52 14.83 12.75
CA ARG A 35 4.34 14.15 13.29
C ARG A 35 3.05 14.51 12.55
N LYS A 36 2.83 15.80 12.25
CA LYS A 36 1.67 16.24 11.46
C LYS A 36 1.63 15.65 10.04
N ILE A 37 2.80 15.50 9.40
CA ILE A 37 2.90 14.88 8.07
C ILE A 37 2.52 13.40 8.17
N TYR A 38 3.11 12.66 9.12
CA TYR A 38 2.77 11.25 9.35
C TYR A 38 1.30 11.04 9.69
N ASP A 39 0.72 11.87 10.57
CA ASP A 39 -0.68 11.76 10.95
C ASP A 39 -1.61 12.03 9.75
N HIS A 40 -1.26 12.99 8.88
CA HIS A 40 -1.99 13.25 7.64
C HIS A 40 -1.89 12.09 6.65
N GLU A 41 -0.69 11.53 6.44
CA GLU A 41 -0.47 10.37 5.56
C GLU A 41 -1.20 9.12 6.07
N LEU A 42 -1.17 8.86 7.38
CA LEU A 42 -1.91 7.76 8.02
C LEU A 42 -3.42 7.95 7.86
N SER A 43 -3.92 9.18 8.00
CA SER A 43 -5.33 9.48 7.76
C SER A 43 -5.71 9.23 6.30
N ALA A 44 -4.91 9.73 5.36
CA ALA A 44 -5.15 9.57 3.93
C ALA A 44 -5.14 8.09 3.52
N LEU A 45 -4.18 7.30 4.03
CA LEU A 45 -4.15 5.85 3.80
C LEU A 45 -5.41 5.17 4.36
N GLY A 46 -5.83 5.57 5.55
CA GLY A 46 -7.08 5.09 6.16
C GLY A 46 -8.30 5.37 5.28
N ASP A 47 -8.40 6.56 4.69
CA ASP A 47 -9.45 6.92 3.73
C ASP A 47 -9.40 6.08 2.46
N THR A 48 -8.21 5.87 1.90
CA THR A 48 -8.02 5.00 0.72
C THR A 48 -8.48 3.57 1.00
N VAL A 49 -8.10 2.99 2.14
CA VAL A 49 -8.51 1.63 2.51
C VAL A 49 -10.02 1.55 2.74
N ARG A 50 -10.63 2.58 3.35
CA ARG A 50 -12.09 2.67 3.48
C ARG A 50 -12.78 2.70 2.13
N ALA A 51 -12.30 3.52 1.20
CA ALA A 51 -12.84 3.61 -0.15
C ALA A 51 -12.73 2.27 -0.90
N LEU A 52 -11.55 1.63 -0.84
CA LEU A 52 -11.31 0.32 -1.43
C LEU A 52 -12.25 -0.75 -0.87
N ARG A 53 -12.43 -0.78 0.47
CA ARG A 53 -13.37 -1.70 1.13
C ARG A 53 -14.79 -1.52 0.60
N MET A 54 -15.28 -0.28 0.54
CA MET A 54 -16.64 0.01 0.06
C MET A 54 -16.81 -0.44 -1.39
N GLN A 55 -15.84 -0.11 -2.26
CA GLN A 55 -15.85 -0.51 -3.66
C GLN A 55 -15.90 -2.05 -3.81
N ARG A 56 -15.01 -2.77 -3.12
CA ARG A 56 -14.92 -4.24 -3.19
C ARG A 56 -16.17 -4.93 -2.67
N MET A 57 -16.76 -4.41 -1.59
CA MET A 57 -17.97 -4.99 -1.02
C MET A 57 -19.21 -4.75 -1.89
N ASP A 58 -19.27 -3.63 -2.62
CA ASP A 58 -20.36 -3.32 -3.55
C ASP A 58 -20.28 -4.16 -4.83
N GLU A 59 -19.08 -4.29 -5.40
CA GLU A 59 -18.83 -5.07 -6.63
C GLU A 59 -19.28 -6.55 -6.49
N TYR A 60 -19.18 -7.11 -5.28
CA TYR A 60 -19.42 -8.54 -5.04
C TYR A 60 -20.64 -8.84 -4.18
N ARG A 61 -21.60 -7.92 -4.13
CA ARG A 61 -22.86 -8.12 -3.42
C ARG A 61 -23.71 -9.20 -4.10
N GLN A 62 -23.53 -10.45 -3.70
CA GLN A 62 -24.32 -11.59 -4.18
C GLN A 62 -25.61 -11.75 -3.38
N ALA A 63 -26.71 -12.04 -4.06
CA ALA A 63 -28.01 -12.26 -3.42
C ALA A 63 -28.04 -13.53 -2.54
N ALA A 64 -27.27 -14.55 -2.91
CA ALA A 64 -27.10 -15.77 -2.13
C ALA A 64 -25.74 -16.43 -2.45
N TYR A 65 -25.13 -17.03 -1.44
CA TYR A 65 -23.90 -17.80 -1.56
C TYR A 65 -24.12 -19.22 -1.01
N ILE A 66 -23.69 -20.22 -1.78
CA ILE A 66 -23.72 -21.63 -1.36
C ILE A 66 -22.29 -22.10 -1.17
N GLY A 67 -21.96 -22.50 0.06
CA GLY A 67 -20.62 -22.97 0.41
C GLY A 67 -20.28 -24.31 -0.27
N PRO A 68 -19.12 -24.44 -0.92
CA PRO A 68 -18.71 -25.70 -1.51
C PRO A 68 -18.24 -26.68 -0.44
N TRP A 69 -18.64 -27.94 -0.60
CA TRP A 69 -18.13 -29.08 0.15
C TRP A 69 -16.90 -29.62 -0.54
N VAL A 70 -15.87 -29.94 0.23
CA VAL A 70 -14.57 -30.39 -0.29
C VAL A 70 -14.04 -31.55 0.53
N LYS A 71 -13.16 -32.32 -0.10
CA LYS A 71 -12.28 -33.24 0.60
C LYS A 71 -11.17 -32.45 1.31
N PRO A 72 -10.82 -32.80 2.56
CA PRO A 72 -9.77 -32.10 3.29
C PRO A 72 -8.37 -32.30 2.67
N ASN A 73 -8.17 -33.40 1.94
CA ASN A 73 -6.98 -33.67 1.15
C ASN A 73 -7.32 -34.59 -0.04
N LEU A 74 -6.37 -34.80 -0.95
CA LEU A 74 -6.56 -35.59 -2.17
C LEU A 74 -6.94 -37.06 -1.94
N GLN A 75 -6.57 -37.63 -0.80
CA GLN A 75 -6.77 -39.05 -0.48
C GLN A 75 -8.02 -39.31 0.37
N ALA A 76 -8.72 -38.26 0.80
CA ALA A 76 -9.88 -38.42 1.66
C ALA A 76 -11.07 -39.04 0.89
N PRO A 77 -11.84 -39.95 1.53
CA PRO A 77 -13.00 -40.55 0.92
C PRO A 77 -14.16 -39.54 0.83
N ASP A 78 -15.10 -39.78 -0.08
CA ASP A 78 -16.26 -38.88 -0.35
C ASP A 78 -17.21 -38.71 0.85
N LYS A 79 -17.11 -39.56 1.86
CA LYS A 79 -17.89 -39.45 3.10
C LYS A 79 -17.34 -38.40 4.08
N ASP A 80 -16.08 -37.99 3.92
CA ASP A 80 -15.38 -37.08 4.83
C ASP A 80 -15.38 -35.64 4.30
N LEU A 81 -16.50 -35.22 3.70
CA LEU A 81 -16.64 -33.88 3.16
C LEU A 81 -16.78 -32.85 4.27
N VAL A 82 -16.12 -31.71 4.06
CA VAL A 82 -16.17 -30.56 4.97
C VAL A 82 -16.46 -29.30 4.16
N LEU A 83 -17.02 -28.27 4.80
CA LEU A 83 -17.16 -26.97 4.16
C LEU A 83 -15.77 -26.35 3.95
N LEU A 84 -15.49 -25.93 2.72
CA LEU A 84 -14.21 -25.32 2.37
C LEU A 84 -13.90 -24.08 3.22
N MET A 85 -14.93 -23.30 3.55
CA MET A 85 -14.79 -22.09 4.34
C MET A 85 -14.23 -22.35 5.74
N ASP A 86 -14.63 -23.44 6.39
CA ASP A 86 -14.15 -23.77 7.73
C ASP A 86 -12.66 -24.11 7.72
N LYS A 87 -12.24 -24.89 6.71
CA LYS A 87 -10.83 -25.22 6.52
C LYS A 87 -9.97 -24.03 6.13
N VAL A 88 -10.51 -23.07 5.38
CA VAL A 88 -9.79 -21.84 5.05
C VAL A 88 -9.71 -20.91 6.27
N LYS A 89 -10.73 -20.82 7.11
CA LYS A 89 -10.64 -20.04 8.37
C LYS A 89 -9.60 -20.62 9.33
N GLU A 90 -9.56 -21.94 9.48
CA GLU A 90 -8.53 -22.65 10.26
C GLU A 90 -7.12 -22.32 9.74
N PHE A 91 -6.96 -22.25 8.42
CA PHE A 91 -5.70 -21.89 7.78
C PHE A 91 -5.28 -20.44 8.02
N LEU A 92 -6.21 -19.50 7.87
CA LEU A 92 -5.94 -18.07 8.01
C LEU A 92 -5.57 -17.66 9.44
N ALA A 93 -5.80 -18.54 10.43
CA ALA A 93 -5.32 -18.34 11.79
C ALA A 93 -3.80 -18.49 11.93
N VAL A 94 -3.12 -19.07 10.92
CA VAL A 94 -1.67 -19.24 10.89
C VAL A 94 -1.04 -18.31 9.87
N ASP A 95 0.03 -17.63 10.28
CA ASP A 95 0.70 -16.63 9.46
C ASP A 95 1.69 -17.22 8.45
N GLY A 96 1.82 -16.56 7.30
CA GLY A 96 2.88 -16.82 6.32
C GLY A 96 2.74 -18.10 5.49
N GLN A 97 1.56 -18.72 5.47
CA GLN A 97 1.32 -19.94 4.71
C GLN A 97 0.66 -19.68 3.36
N VAL A 98 0.95 -20.54 2.38
CA VAL A 98 0.26 -20.60 1.08
C VAL A 98 -0.56 -21.87 1.01
N ARG A 99 -1.81 -21.77 0.55
CA ARG A 99 -2.69 -22.91 0.33
C ARG A 99 -3.23 -22.93 -1.09
N LEU A 100 -3.20 -24.11 -1.69
CA LEU A 100 -3.80 -24.37 -2.99
C LEU A 100 -5.17 -25.02 -2.83
N ILE A 101 -6.18 -24.46 -3.50
CA ILE A 101 -7.52 -25.04 -3.59
C ILE A 101 -7.65 -25.67 -4.97
N LEU A 102 -7.79 -26.99 -4.99
CA LEU A 102 -7.95 -27.77 -6.22
C LEU A 102 -9.43 -28.04 -6.50
N GLY A 103 -9.78 -28.10 -7.77
CA GLY A 103 -11.12 -28.45 -8.23
C GLY A 103 -11.25 -28.24 -9.72
N ASP A 104 -12.25 -28.88 -10.31
CA ASP A 104 -12.47 -28.85 -11.76
C ASP A 104 -12.87 -27.47 -12.28
N SER A 105 -12.84 -27.31 -13.60
CA SER A 105 -13.42 -26.13 -14.24
C SER A 105 -14.91 -26.04 -13.89
N GLY A 106 -15.39 -24.83 -13.58
CA GLY A 106 -16.78 -24.63 -13.14
C GLY A 106 -17.10 -25.03 -11.70
N ALA A 107 -16.17 -25.61 -10.93
CA ALA A 107 -16.38 -26.01 -9.53
C ALA A 107 -16.58 -24.83 -8.53
N GLY A 108 -16.69 -23.60 -9.02
CA GLY A 108 -16.98 -22.43 -8.18
C GLY A 108 -15.78 -21.82 -7.44
N LYS A 109 -14.54 -22.16 -7.78
CA LYS A 109 -13.32 -21.64 -7.11
C LYS A 109 -13.25 -20.10 -7.08
N SER A 110 -13.49 -19.45 -8.21
CA SER A 110 -13.49 -17.98 -8.28
C SER A 110 -14.64 -17.36 -7.47
N THR A 111 -15.81 -18.00 -7.47
CA THR A 111 -16.96 -17.59 -6.65
C THR A 111 -16.63 -17.70 -5.15
N PHE A 112 -16.01 -18.81 -4.73
CA PHE A 112 -15.52 -18.99 -3.37
C PHE A 112 -14.52 -17.91 -2.97
N ASN A 113 -13.50 -17.64 -3.80
CA ASN A 113 -12.47 -16.64 -3.48
C ASN A 113 -13.03 -15.21 -3.36
N ARG A 114 -13.99 -14.82 -4.23
CA ARG A 114 -14.67 -13.52 -4.11
C ARG A 114 -15.51 -13.43 -2.83
N TYR A 115 -16.24 -14.49 -2.50
CA TYR A 115 -17.02 -14.54 -1.27
C TYR A 115 -16.12 -14.53 -0.01
N LEU A 116 -14.98 -15.21 -0.06
CA LEU A 116 -13.97 -15.14 1.00
C LEU A 116 -13.43 -13.72 1.17
N GLU A 117 -13.09 -13.03 0.08
CA GLU A 117 -12.66 -11.63 0.13
C GLU A 117 -13.73 -10.75 0.79
N TYR A 118 -15.00 -10.89 0.39
CA TYR A 118 -16.13 -10.18 0.97
C TYR A 118 -16.27 -10.44 2.49
N GLU A 119 -16.21 -11.70 2.93
CA GLU A 119 -16.24 -12.09 4.34
C GLU A 119 -15.09 -11.48 5.15
N LEU A 120 -13.90 -11.41 4.57
CA LEU A 120 -12.73 -10.82 5.21
C LEU A 120 -12.84 -9.29 5.29
N TRP A 121 -13.37 -8.63 4.25
CA TRP A 121 -13.66 -7.19 4.28
C TRP A 121 -14.70 -6.80 5.31
N GLN A 122 -15.73 -7.62 5.52
CA GLN A 122 -16.71 -7.38 6.59
C GLN A 122 -16.07 -7.36 7.98
N LYS A 123 -15.09 -8.24 8.23
CA LYS A 123 -14.39 -8.40 9.50
C LYS A 123 -13.16 -7.50 9.64
N TYR A 124 -12.81 -6.74 8.59
CA TYR A 124 -11.65 -5.88 8.58
C TYR A 124 -11.72 -4.80 9.66
N GLN A 125 -10.61 -4.61 10.36
CA GLN A 125 -10.37 -3.52 11.30
C GLN A 125 -9.08 -2.78 10.89
N PRO A 126 -8.99 -1.46 11.13
CA PRO A 126 -7.76 -0.72 10.89
C PRO A 126 -6.56 -1.38 11.57
N GLY A 127 -5.44 -1.54 10.85
CA GLY A 127 -4.24 -2.23 11.33
C GLY A 127 -4.20 -3.74 11.06
N ASN A 128 -5.31 -4.35 10.66
CA ASN A 128 -5.32 -5.75 10.20
C ASN A 128 -4.89 -5.87 8.74
N ARG A 129 -4.71 -7.12 8.29
CA ARG A 129 -4.40 -7.45 6.90
C ARG A 129 -5.51 -7.00 5.95
N ILE A 130 -5.09 -6.49 4.80
CA ILE A 130 -5.97 -6.13 3.69
C ILE A 130 -6.15 -7.36 2.80
N SER A 131 -7.40 -7.75 2.57
CA SER A 131 -7.73 -8.87 1.68
C SER A 131 -7.82 -8.39 0.24
N LEU A 132 -7.16 -9.11 -0.66
CA LEU A 132 -7.14 -8.79 -2.09
C LEU A 132 -7.45 -10.03 -2.91
N PHE A 133 -8.55 -9.98 -3.65
CA PHE A 133 -8.82 -10.90 -4.75
C PHE A 133 -8.13 -10.39 -6.01
N ILE A 134 -7.25 -11.21 -6.58
CA ILE A 134 -6.52 -10.94 -7.82
C ILE A 134 -6.96 -11.95 -8.87
N ASN A 135 -7.57 -11.46 -9.95
CA ASN A 135 -7.95 -12.27 -11.09
C ASN A 135 -6.78 -12.36 -12.08
N LEU A 136 -5.82 -13.25 -11.82
CA LEU A 136 -4.60 -13.36 -12.63
C LEU A 136 -4.85 -13.48 -14.15
N PRO A 137 -5.84 -14.25 -14.64
CA PRO A 137 -6.14 -14.30 -16.07
C PRO A 137 -6.59 -12.98 -16.71
N ALA A 138 -7.00 -11.98 -15.92
CA ALA A 138 -7.38 -10.66 -16.42
C ALA A 138 -6.21 -9.67 -16.47
N LEU A 139 -5.02 -10.07 -16.00
CA LEU A 139 -3.80 -9.27 -16.08
C LEU A 139 -3.09 -9.60 -17.39
N ASP A 140 -2.79 -8.59 -18.21
CA ASP A 140 -2.09 -8.77 -19.49
C ASP A 140 -0.59 -8.98 -19.25
N ARG A 141 -0.02 -8.22 -18.30
CA ARG A 141 1.38 -8.30 -17.88
C ARG A 141 1.50 -8.36 -16.36
N PRO A 142 1.24 -9.51 -15.73
CA PRO A 142 1.25 -9.63 -14.28
C PRO A 142 2.61 -9.27 -13.65
N ASP A 143 3.71 -9.48 -14.38
CA ASP A 143 5.07 -9.10 -13.97
C ASP A 143 5.27 -7.58 -13.81
N ARG A 144 4.50 -6.77 -14.55
CA ARG A 144 4.57 -5.30 -14.51
C ARG A 144 3.41 -4.68 -13.73
N GLU A 145 2.25 -5.31 -13.78
CA GLU A 145 1.01 -4.82 -13.17
C GLU A 145 0.97 -5.12 -11.66
N LEU A 146 1.61 -6.21 -11.21
CA LEU A 146 1.68 -6.55 -9.77
C LEU A 146 2.96 -6.05 -9.09
N MET A 147 4.02 -5.81 -9.86
CA MET A 147 5.31 -5.32 -9.35
C MET A 147 5.69 -4.06 -10.15
N SER A 148 5.34 -2.89 -9.64
CA SER A 148 5.82 -1.66 -10.28
C SER A 148 7.35 -1.54 -10.09
N PRO A 149 8.12 -1.19 -11.13
CA PRO A 149 9.56 -0.99 -10.99
C PRO A 149 9.96 0.14 -10.03
N GLU A 150 9.02 0.99 -9.62
CA GLU A 150 9.27 2.15 -8.75
C GLU A 150 9.62 1.76 -7.30
N ASP A 151 9.29 0.54 -6.87
CA ASP A 151 9.52 0.08 -5.50
C ASP A 151 10.97 -0.31 -5.17
N ASN A 152 11.84 -0.58 -6.17
CA ASN A 152 13.23 -0.98 -5.88
C ASN A 152 14.21 0.20 -5.76
N SER A 153 13.95 1.35 -6.39
CA SER A 153 14.88 2.49 -6.36
C SER A 153 14.80 3.27 -5.04
N THR A 154 13.59 3.50 -4.55
CA THR A 154 13.35 4.37 -3.40
C THR A 154 13.60 3.66 -2.06
N LEU A 155 13.26 2.37 -1.96
CA LEU A 155 13.47 1.57 -0.75
C LEU A 155 14.94 1.20 -0.51
N LEU A 156 15.74 1.00 -1.57
CA LEU A 156 17.19 0.82 -1.42
C LEU A 156 17.88 2.12 -1.00
N SER A 157 17.44 3.27 -1.53
CA SER A 157 17.96 4.59 -1.14
C SER A 157 17.70 4.91 0.34
N TYR A 158 16.48 4.67 0.85
CA TYR A 158 16.15 4.90 2.26
C TYR A 158 16.87 3.94 3.21
N ARG A 159 17.05 2.68 2.82
CA ARG A 159 17.71 1.66 3.65
C ARG A 159 19.23 1.84 3.75
N MET A 160 19.86 2.52 2.79
CA MET A 160 21.29 2.87 2.86
C MET A 160 21.56 4.14 3.68
N GLN A 161 20.60 5.08 3.78
CA GLN A 161 20.78 6.30 4.59
C GLN A 161 20.65 6.05 6.10
N THR A 162 19.97 4.98 6.53
CA THR A 162 19.79 4.67 7.97
C THR A 162 21.00 3.99 8.64
N TRP A 163 22.04 3.61 7.87
CA TRP A 163 23.26 2.95 8.39
C TRP A 163 24.52 3.84 8.33
N LEU A 164 24.39 5.08 7.87
CA LEU A 164 25.50 6.04 7.75
C LEU A 164 25.29 7.34 8.56
N ALA A 165 24.35 7.36 9.51
CA ALA A 165 24.13 8.48 10.42
C ALA A 165 24.37 8.07 11.87
#